data_AF-A0A9D1WPE5-F1
#
_entry.id   AF-A0A9D1WPE5-F1
#
_cell.length_a   1.000
_cell.length_b   1.000
_cell.length_c   1.000
_cell.angle_alpha   90.00
_cell.angle_beta   90.00
_cell.angle_gamma   90.00
#
_symmetry.space_group_name_H-M   'P 1'
#
loop_
_entity.id
_entity.type
_entity.pdbx_description
1 polymer ?
#
loop_
_entity_poly.entity_id
_entity_poly.type
_entity_poly.pdbx_seq_one_letter_code
_entity_poly.pdbx_strand_id
1 'polypeptide(L)'
;MELWPWSELGLPGPTELEAVKAAYGQRLRELHPEEDPEGFQRLYRAYQAARQLAAEQAFPPAGAKAEPGAADCPHAQGATDWDFEQLLSQGEREASPEGPFPGEPFAWAPPHSRSQPHRPAAWWFCWMVLLALLIGGYLLVNYLREPSPAVQAMGWLEEDFGVELVSSPKNPEREEPRYLYWLKEDPDLRFQAICQGERTGPGSGYRTNYTLAQFYRAMREFSQAWPDCPLWFDLEMTDSLGEGASGGAPPSLYLFQAPLEDTEAFLHALGEQLEQLAREDWYQTLPPEYQLILAHGNAVLYSYSSTEGEVLSGQELLDAYSQQAGLALLQDLVLQQGVGQWDFASLEEMAFARYGYVTMAEAPCWWVTCYGWGLSGEHLAMNYYLRQDLTAVYCIPEGQVPQGEDVLDLTCTETLKLDCGRRLEVYCVV
;
A
#
# COMPACT_ATOMS: atom_id res chain seq x y z
N MET A 1 22.05 -25.48 -7.52
CA MET A 1 20.69 -25.19 -7.99
C MET A 1 20.03 -24.42 -6.87
N GLU A 2 20.15 -23.10 -6.95
CA GLU A 2 19.46 -22.21 -6.03
C GLU A 2 17.97 -22.28 -6.38
N LEU A 3 17.11 -22.66 -5.42
CA LEU A 3 15.67 -22.78 -5.65
C LEU A 3 15.06 -21.38 -5.67
N TRP A 4 14.88 -20.84 -6.86
CA TRP A 4 13.97 -19.71 -7.07
C TRP A 4 12.55 -20.13 -6.63
N PRO A 5 11.78 -19.29 -5.93
CA PRO A 5 12.01 -17.88 -5.59
C PRO A 5 12.80 -17.60 -4.29
N TRP A 6 13.16 -18.64 -3.53
CA TRP A 6 13.76 -18.51 -2.19
C TRP A 6 15.16 -17.88 -2.21
N SER A 7 15.96 -18.20 -3.23
CA SER A 7 17.33 -17.66 -3.37
C SER A 7 17.37 -16.15 -3.58
N GLU A 8 16.40 -15.60 -4.29
CA GLU A 8 16.25 -14.14 -4.50
C GLU A 8 15.85 -13.41 -3.21
N LEU A 9 15.25 -14.12 -2.25
CA LEU A 9 14.97 -13.63 -0.90
C LEU A 9 16.12 -13.93 0.08
N GLY A 10 17.17 -14.63 -0.34
CA GLY A 10 18.25 -15.08 0.53
C GLY A 10 17.84 -16.21 1.48
N LEU A 11 16.76 -16.92 1.17
CA LEU A 11 16.24 -18.05 1.92
C LEU A 11 16.81 -19.37 1.37
N PRO A 12 17.15 -20.35 2.23
CA PRO A 12 17.72 -21.63 1.80
C PRO A 12 16.70 -22.57 1.11
N GLY A 13 15.41 -22.24 1.14
CA GLY A 13 14.33 -23.04 0.55
C GLY A 13 12.95 -22.62 1.04
N PRO A 14 11.92 -23.45 0.76
CA PRO A 14 10.55 -23.17 1.18
C PRO A 14 10.41 -22.98 2.68
N THR A 15 9.67 -21.95 3.08
CA THR A 15 9.51 -21.56 4.49
C THR A 15 8.14 -20.92 4.71
N GLU A 16 7.81 -20.65 5.97
CA GLU A 16 6.55 -20.05 6.38
C GLU A 16 6.45 -18.57 5.99
N LEU A 17 5.21 -18.10 5.85
CA LEU A 17 4.88 -16.76 5.38
C LEU A 17 5.60 -15.63 6.15
N GLU A 18 5.76 -15.78 7.46
CA GLU A 18 6.44 -14.79 8.31
C GLU A 18 7.95 -14.72 8.04
N ALA A 19 8.58 -15.85 7.72
CA ALA A 19 9.99 -15.88 7.32
C ALA A 19 10.21 -15.29 5.93
N VAL A 20 9.25 -15.44 5.01
CA VAL A 20 9.25 -14.80 3.68
C VAL A 20 9.19 -13.28 3.80
N LYS A 21 8.27 -12.76 4.62
CA LYS A 21 8.14 -11.32 4.88
C LYS A 21 9.39 -10.73 5.53
N ALA A 22 9.95 -11.42 6.53
CA ALA A 22 11.16 -10.96 7.20
C ALA A 22 12.37 -10.89 6.24
N ALA A 23 12.53 -11.89 5.38
CA ALA A 23 13.60 -11.94 4.38
C ALA A 23 13.46 -10.84 3.31
N TYR A 24 12.24 -10.61 2.81
CA TYR A 24 11.94 -9.52 1.89
C TYR A 24 12.24 -8.15 2.52
N GLY A 25 11.79 -7.90 3.75
CA GLY A 25 12.04 -6.64 4.46
C GLY A 25 13.52 -6.39 4.77
N GLN A 26 14.32 -7.44 4.95
CA GLN A 26 15.78 -7.31 5.10
C GLN A 26 16.45 -6.94 3.78
N ARG A 27 16.10 -7.63 2.69
CA ARG A 27 16.62 -7.36 1.33
C ARG A 27 16.20 -5.98 0.81
N LEU A 28 14.99 -5.55 1.14
CA LEU A 28 14.47 -4.24 0.75
C LEU A 28 15.24 -3.07 1.40
N ARG A 29 15.82 -3.27 2.58
CA ARG A 29 16.70 -2.25 3.21
C ARG A 29 18.07 -2.15 2.53
N GLU A 30 18.47 -3.19 1.82
CA GLU A 30 19.75 -3.27 1.10
C GLU A 30 19.61 -2.79 -0.36
N LEU A 31 18.41 -2.90 -0.95
CA LEU A 31 18.08 -2.42 -2.30
C LEU A 31 17.44 -1.02 -2.24
N HIS A 32 18.20 -0.01 -2.66
CA HIS A 32 17.68 1.35 -2.83
C HIS A 32 16.96 1.45 -4.19
N PRO A 33 15.62 1.71 -4.22
CA PRO A 33 14.84 1.72 -5.46
C PRO A 33 15.30 2.74 -6.51
N GLU A 34 16.02 3.78 -6.08
CA GLU A 34 16.59 4.81 -6.96
C GLU A 34 17.88 4.36 -7.67
N GLU A 35 18.54 3.31 -7.19
CA GLU A 35 19.84 2.83 -7.72
C GLU A 35 19.71 1.57 -8.60
N ASP A 36 18.73 0.70 -8.34
CA ASP A 36 18.46 -0.51 -9.15
C ASP A 36 16.94 -0.84 -9.26
N PRO A 37 16.23 -0.19 -10.21
CA PRO A 37 14.80 -0.43 -10.43
C PRO A 37 14.48 -1.87 -10.86
N GLU A 38 15.36 -2.50 -11.65
CA GLU A 38 15.19 -3.88 -12.10
C GLU A 38 15.42 -4.88 -10.96
N GLY A 39 16.37 -4.59 -10.06
CA GLY A 39 16.61 -5.37 -8.84
C GLY A 39 15.43 -5.34 -7.88
N PHE A 40 14.77 -4.20 -7.74
CA PHE A 40 13.54 -4.09 -6.96
C PHE A 40 12.42 -4.94 -7.55
N GLN A 41 12.22 -4.88 -8.88
CA GLN A 41 11.21 -5.71 -9.56
C GLN A 41 11.50 -7.21 -9.42
N ARG A 42 12.77 -7.64 -9.52
CA ARG A 42 13.17 -9.05 -9.30
C ARG A 42 12.89 -9.50 -7.88
N LEU A 43 13.26 -8.69 -6.88
CA LEU A 43 13.01 -8.99 -5.47
C LEU A 43 11.51 -9.08 -5.16
N TYR A 44 10.73 -8.14 -5.71
CA TYR A 44 9.28 -8.11 -5.54
C TYR A 44 8.60 -9.33 -6.18
N ARG A 45 9.04 -9.74 -7.38
CA ARG A 45 8.56 -10.97 -8.05
C ARG A 45 8.86 -12.22 -7.22
N ALA A 46 10.06 -12.33 -6.67
CA ALA A 46 10.45 -13.44 -5.81
C ALA A 46 9.62 -13.49 -4.52
N TYR A 47 9.35 -12.33 -3.92
CA TYR A 47 8.48 -12.22 -2.75
C TYR A 47 7.06 -12.73 -3.03
N GLN A 48 6.43 -12.28 -4.12
CA GLN A 48 5.07 -12.71 -4.47
C GLN A 48 5.00 -14.23 -4.74
N ALA A 49 5.96 -14.77 -5.48
CA ALA A 49 6.04 -16.21 -5.75
C ALA A 49 6.27 -17.04 -4.48
N ALA A 50 7.18 -16.60 -3.60
CA ALA A 50 7.44 -17.27 -2.32
C ALA A 50 6.22 -17.23 -1.39
N ARG A 51 5.44 -16.12 -1.43
CA ARG A 51 4.20 -15.95 -0.66
C ARG A 51 3.14 -16.96 -1.06
N GLN A 52 2.95 -17.18 -2.38
CA GLN A 52 2.02 -18.16 -2.90
C GLN A 52 2.43 -19.59 -2.49
N LEU A 53 3.71 -19.94 -2.68
CA LEU A 53 4.21 -21.26 -2.30
C LEU A 53 4.14 -21.53 -0.79
N ALA A 54 4.35 -20.51 0.05
CA ALA A 54 4.20 -20.62 1.50
C ALA A 54 2.73 -20.76 1.92
N ALA A 55 1.80 -20.08 1.23
CA ALA A 55 0.37 -20.19 1.48
C ALA A 55 -0.20 -21.55 1.05
N GLU A 56 0.27 -22.10 -0.07
CA GLU A 56 -0.09 -23.45 -0.53
C GLU A 56 0.43 -24.54 0.42
N GLN A 57 1.57 -24.32 1.08
CA GLN A 57 2.11 -25.24 2.09
C GLN A 57 1.41 -25.14 3.45
N ALA A 58 0.79 -23.99 3.76
CA ALA A 58 0.01 -23.79 4.98
C ALA A 58 -1.39 -24.42 4.92
N PHE A 59 -1.89 -24.78 3.73
CA PHE A 59 -3.11 -25.56 3.55
C PHE A 59 -2.77 -27.05 3.35
N PRO A 60 -2.99 -27.93 4.34
CA PRO A 60 -2.85 -29.35 4.09
C PRO A 60 -3.96 -29.82 3.12
N PRO A 61 -3.68 -30.75 2.20
CA PRO A 61 -4.73 -31.36 1.38
C PRO A 61 -5.77 -32.00 2.30
N ALA A 62 -7.04 -31.69 2.04
CA ALA A 62 -8.16 -32.18 2.81
C ALA A 62 -8.15 -33.72 2.89
N GLY A 63 -7.76 -34.28 4.04
CA GLY A 63 -7.93 -35.70 4.33
C GLY A 63 -6.85 -36.36 5.16
N ALA A 64 -6.71 -36.02 6.44
CA ALA A 64 -6.24 -36.97 7.46
C ALA A 64 -6.69 -36.56 8.87
N LYS A 65 -7.27 -37.52 9.60
CA LYS A 65 -7.90 -37.39 10.93
C LYS A 65 -6.91 -37.08 12.06
N ALA A 66 -7.45 -36.41 13.09
CA ALA A 66 -6.87 -36.15 14.40
C ALA A 66 -6.44 -37.41 15.18
N GLU A 67 -5.39 -37.28 16.03
CA GLU A 67 -5.51 -37.29 17.50
C GLU A 67 -4.16 -36.99 18.22
N PRO A 68 -4.18 -36.66 19.54
CA PRO A 68 -3.18 -35.81 20.22
C PRO A 68 -2.18 -36.59 21.10
N GLY A 69 -1.01 -36.00 21.38
CA GLY A 69 -0.02 -36.56 22.30
C GLY A 69 1.10 -35.57 22.64
N ALA A 70 1.37 -35.41 23.94
CA ALA A 70 2.16 -34.35 24.55
C ALA A 70 3.69 -34.48 24.42
N ALA A 71 4.33 -33.30 24.51
CA ALA A 71 5.58 -32.96 25.20
C ALA A 71 6.90 -33.67 24.80
N ASP A 72 7.83 -32.92 24.21
CA ASP A 72 8.95 -32.28 24.95
C ASP A 72 10.05 -31.85 23.96
N CYS A 73 10.41 -30.55 23.95
CA CYS A 73 11.80 -30.09 23.98
C CYS A 73 11.88 -28.55 24.13
N PRO A 74 12.98 -28.03 24.72
CA PRO A 74 12.95 -26.83 25.54
C PRO A 74 13.66 -25.61 24.93
N HIS A 75 13.19 -24.43 25.35
CA HIS A 75 13.86 -23.12 25.40
C HIS A 75 14.35 -22.45 24.11
N ALA A 76 13.60 -21.42 23.71
CA ALA A 76 14.17 -20.09 23.47
C ALA A 76 13.35 -19.07 24.29
N GLN A 77 13.80 -18.79 25.53
CA GLN A 77 13.31 -17.66 26.32
C GLN A 77 14.03 -16.40 25.85
N GLY A 78 13.27 -15.40 25.42
CA GLY A 78 13.81 -14.11 24.99
C GLY A 78 12.85 -13.27 24.15
N ALA A 79 11.57 -13.19 24.50
CA ALA A 79 10.69 -12.15 24.00
C ALA A 79 9.70 -11.80 25.11
N THR A 80 9.81 -10.57 25.61
CA THR A 80 8.93 -10.01 26.63
C THR A 80 7.53 -9.93 26.04
N ASP A 81 6.67 -10.79 26.56
CA ASP A 81 5.24 -10.87 26.31
C ASP A 81 4.58 -9.58 26.80
N TRP A 82 4.01 -8.80 25.87
CA TRP A 82 3.17 -7.65 26.20
C TRP A 82 1.72 -8.06 25.99
N ASP A 83 1.00 -8.23 27.09
CA ASP A 83 -0.43 -8.58 27.08
C ASP A 83 -1.27 -7.34 26.69
N PHE A 84 -1.56 -7.25 25.39
CA PHE A 84 -2.25 -6.15 24.74
C PHE A 84 -3.72 -6.01 25.17
N GLU A 85 -4.38 -7.09 25.58
CA GLU A 85 -5.77 -7.04 26.04
C GLU A 85 -5.89 -6.32 27.39
N GLN A 86 -4.89 -6.43 28.26
CA GLN A 86 -4.90 -5.76 29.56
C GLN A 86 -4.77 -4.23 29.43
N LEU A 87 -4.04 -3.75 28.43
CA LEU A 87 -3.86 -2.33 28.13
C LEU A 87 -5.13 -1.65 27.57
N LEU A 88 -5.95 -2.40 26.84
CA LEU A 88 -7.22 -1.90 26.29
C LEU A 88 -8.31 -1.82 27.36
N SER A 89 -8.31 -2.73 28.34
CA SER A 89 -9.30 -2.75 29.43
C SER A 89 -9.19 -1.58 30.43
N GLN A 90 -8.07 -0.86 30.47
CA GLN A 90 -7.88 0.31 31.35
C GLN A 90 -8.50 1.59 30.76
N GLY A 91 -8.83 1.63 29.47
CA GLY A 91 -9.41 2.80 28.80
C GLY A 91 -10.89 3.06 29.09
N GLU A 92 -11.63 2.07 29.60
CA GLU A 92 -13.09 2.17 29.75
C GLU A 92 -13.59 2.49 31.18
N ARG A 93 -12.70 2.69 32.16
CA ARG A 93 -13.11 2.94 33.57
C ARG A 93 -12.85 4.32 34.15
N GLU A 94 -12.24 5.25 33.43
CA GLU A 94 -11.95 6.60 33.96
C GLU A 94 -12.81 7.73 33.35
N ALA A 95 -14.02 7.38 32.91
CA ALA A 95 -15.08 8.34 32.60
C ALA A 95 -16.25 8.24 33.60
N SER A 96 -16.00 8.56 34.88
CA SER A 96 -17.08 8.96 35.80
C SER A 96 -16.53 9.67 37.05
N PRO A 97 -17.04 10.87 37.42
CA PRO A 97 -16.66 11.55 38.65
C PRO A 97 -17.66 11.23 39.76
N GLU A 98 -17.38 10.23 40.59
CA GLU A 98 -18.06 10.08 41.88
C GLU A 98 -17.05 9.78 42.99
N GLY A 99 -17.06 10.62 44.04
CA GLY A 99 -16.23 10.45 45.24
C GLY A 99 -16.63 9.20 46.06
N PRO A 100 -15.86 8.88 47.12
CA PRO A 100 -16.24 9.44 48.42
C PRO A 100 -15.07 9.79 49.35
N PHE A 101 -15.33 10.78 50.20
CA PHE A 101 -14.58 11.05 51.42
C PHE A 101 -14.49 9.82 52.33
N PRO A 102 -13.35 9.57 52.99
CA PRO A 102 -13.32 8.93 54.29
C PRO A 102 -13.06 9.98 55.37
N GLY A 103 -14.01 10.11 56.29
CA GLY A 103 -13.80 10.81 57.54
C GLY A 103 -13.15 9.91 58.58
N GLU A 104 -12.26 10.48 59.40
CA GLU A 104 -12.01 10.04 60.77
C GLU A 104 -11.53 11.24 61.63
N PRO A 105 -11.75 11.19 62.96
CA PRO A 105 -11.94 12.38 63.79
C PRO A 105 -10.64 12.80 64.48
N PHE A 106 -10.17 14.03 64.24
CA PHE A 106 -9.08 14.60 65.03
C PHE A 106 -9.60 15.50 66.15
N ALA A 107 -9.33 15.04 67.37
CA ALA A 107 -9.64 15.68 68.64
C ALA A 107 -9.13 17.12 68.69
N TRP A 108 -10.03 18.05 69.06
CA TRP A 108 -9.66 19.43 69.34
C TRP A 108 -8.86 19.48 70.66
N ALA A 109 -7.67 20.08 70.60
CA ALA A 109 -6.97 20.62 71.77
C ALA A 109 -6.66 22.09 71.44
N PRO A 110 -6.92 23.04 72.35
CA PRO A 110 -6.76 24.46 72.05
C PRO A 110 -5.28 24.80 71.89
N PRO A 111 -4.84 25.45 70.80
CA PRO A 111 -3.52 26.04 70.78
C PRO A 111 -3.54 27.34 71.60
N HIS A 112 -2.63 27.43 72.57
CA HIS A 112 -2.32 28.67 73.28
C HIS A 112 -2.05 29.80 72.27
N SER A 113 -2.73 30.93 72.48
CA SER A 113 -2.58 32.16 71.73
C SER A 113 -1.13 32.68 71.80
N ARG A 114 -0.34 32.39 70.77
CA ARG A 114 0.85 33.18 70.44
C ARG A 114 0.41 34.30 69.52
N SER A 115 0.46 35.51 70.04
CA SER A 115 0.28 36.77 69.31
C SER A 115 1.12 36.76 68.03
N GLN A 116 0.44 36.80 66.88
CA GLN A 116 1.08 37.04 65.60
C GLN A 116 1.70 38.45 65.63
N PRO A 117 2.98 38.62 65.27
CA PRO A 117 3.50 39.95 65.00
C PRO A 117 2.76 40.48 63.76
N HIS A 118 2.07 41.61 63.92
CA HIS A 118 1.49 42.37 62.81
C HIS A 118 2.59 42.66 61.79
N ARG A 119 2.61 41.91 60.69
CA ARG A 119 3.47 42.23 59.54
C ARG A 119 2.87 43.47 58.88
N PRO A 120 3.65 44.55 58.69
CA PRO A 120 3.14 45.78 58.11
C PRO A 120 2.57 45.52 56.72
N ALA A 121 1.50 46.22 56.33
CA ALA A 121 0.84 46.09 55.02
C ALA A 121 1.80 46.16 53.82
N ALA A 122 2.98 46.77 54.00
CA ALA A 122 4.09 46.77 53.06
C ALA A 122 4.58 45.35 52.67
N TRP A 123 4.51 44.37 53.58
CA TRP A 123 4.94 43.00 53.31
C TRP A 123 3.98 42.27 52.35
N TRP A 124 2.68 42.50 52.48
CA TRP A 124 1.66 42.02 51.55
C TRP A 124 1.79 42.66 50.18
N PHE A 125 2.08 43.96 50.13
CA PHE A 125 2.29 44.66 48.87
C PHE A 125 3.54 44.15 48.14
N CYS A 126 4.66 43.96 48.83
CA CYS A 126 5.86 43.34 48.27
C CYS A 126 5.59 41.91 47.77
N TRP A 127 4.80 41.12 48.49
CA TRP A 127 4.46 39.75 48.08
C TRP A 127 3.56 39.72 46.83
N MET A 128 2.59 40.63 46.71
CA MET A 128 1.77 40.76 45.51
C MET A 128 2.58 41.24 44.29
N VAL A 129 3.48 42.19 44.47
CA VAL A 129 4.38 42.64 43.39
C VAL A 129 5.30 41.49 42.95
N LEU A 130 5.83 40.71 43.90
CA LEU A 130 6.69 39.56 43.60
C LEU A 130 5.91 38.43 42.91
N LEU A 131 4.67 38.16 43.33
CA LEU A 131 3.77 37.22 42.67
C LEU A 131 3.41 37.69 41.25
N ALA A 132 3.12 38.99 41.06
CA ALA A 132 2.85 39.56 39.76
C ALA A 132 4.09 39.51 38.83
N LEU A 133 5.29 39.70 39.37
CA LEU A 133 6.54 39.53 38.62
C LEU A 133 6.82 38.06 38.30
N LEU A 134 6.48 37.11 39.19
CA LEU A 134 6.59 35.67 38.92
C LEU A 134 5.58 35.23 37.86
N ILE A 135 4.33 35.67 37.94
CA ILE A 135 3.30 35.40 36.94
C ILE A 135 3.67 36.07 35.62
N GLY A 136 4.06 37.34 35.64
CA GLY A 136 4.50 38.08 34.46
C GLY A 136 5.73 37.47 33.81
N GLY A 137 6.70 37.02 34.62
CA GLY A 137 7.88 36.28 34.15
C GLY A 137 7.51 34.91 33.58
N TYR A 138 6.61 34.17 34.22
CA TYR A 138 6.11 32.90 33.72
C TYR A 138 5.36 33.04 32.39
N LEU A 139 4.49 34.05 32.28
CA LEU A 139 3.78 34.38 31.04
C LEU A 139 4.73 34.84 29.94
N LEU A 140 5.72 35.66 30.27
CA LEU A 140 6.75 36.10 29.32
C LEU A 140 7.61 34.93 28.83
N VAL A 141 8.01 34.02 29.73
CA VAL A 141 8.76 32.80 29.37
C VAL A 141 7.92 31.90 28.47
N ASN A 142 6.63 31.70 28.76
CA ASN A 142 5.75 30.92 27.89
C ASN A 142 5.47 31.62 26.55
N TYR A 143 5.39 32.95 26.52
CA TYR A 143 5.20 33.72 25.29
C TYR A 143 6.45 33.70 24.39
N LEU A 144 7.64 33.72 25.00
CA LEU A 144 8.92 33.61 24.30
C LEU A 144 9.32 32.16 23.98
N ARG A 145 8.55 31.18 24.47
CA ARG A 145 8.82 29.76 24.19
C ARG A 145 8.40 29.46 22.77
N GLU A 146 9.36 29.07 21.94
CA GLU A 146 9.06 28.60 20.59
C GLU A 146 8.11 27.40 20.66
N PRO A 147 7.09 27.35 19.78
CA PRO A 147 6.20 26.21 19.73
C PRO A 147 7.02 24.94 19.48
N SER A 148 6.63 23.84 20.14
CA SER A 148 7.24 22.55 19.82
C SER A 148 7.10 22.26 18.32
N PRO A 149 8.04 21.53 17.68
CA PRO A 149 7.95 21.26 16.25
C PRO A 149 6.64 20.57 15.84
N ALA A 150 6.04 19.75 16.72
CA ALA A 150 4.72 19.17 16.49
C ALA A 150 3.61 20.23 16.37
N VAL A 151 3.51 21.14 17.35
CA VAL A 151 2.54 22.25 17.33
C VAL A 151 2.78 23.18 16.14
N GLN A 152 4.05 23.41 15.78
CA GLN A 152 4.41 24.23 14.63
C GLN A 152 3.96 23.60 13.30
N ALA A 153 4.28 22.32 13.07
CA ALA A 153 3.84 21.60 11.88
C ALA A 153 2.31 21.53 11.79
N MET A 154 1.62 21.25 12.91
CA MET A 154 0.16 21.25 12.97
C MET A 154 -0.42 22.60 12.54
N GLY A 155 0.09 23.71 13.08
CA GLY A 155 -0.40 25.05 12.70
C GLY A 155 -0.20 25.37 11.23
N TRP A 156 0.93 24.98 10.63
CA TRP A 156 1.14 25.14 9.18
C TRP A 156 0.21 24.27 8.33
N LEU A 157 -0.06 23.04 8.76
CA LEU A 157 -1.01 22.15 8.09
C LEU A 157 -2.45 22.68 8.15
N GLU A 158 -2.89 23.17 9.31
CA GLU A 158 -4.21 23.77 9.49
C GLU A 158 -4.37 25.04 8.63
N GLU A 159 -3.32 25.86 8.56
CA GLU A 159 -3.28 27.05 7.71
C GLU A 159 -3.37 26.69 6.22
N ASP A 160 -2.57 25.73 5.77
CA ASP A 160 -2.46 25.37 4.34
C ASP A 160 -3.68 24.64 3.81
N PHE A 161 -4.21 23.71 4.60
CA PHE A 161 -5.31 22.85 4.16
C PHE A 161 -6.67 23.32 4.65
N GLY A 162 -6.73 24.38 5.48
CA GLY A 162 -7.98 24.94 5.99
C GLY A 162 -8.77 23.97 6.87
N VAL A 163 -8.09 23.10 7.62
CA VAL A 163 -8.70 22.04 8.44
C VAL A 163 -8.41 22.24 9.93
N GLU A 164 -9.22 21.60 10.78
CA GLU A 164 -8.93 21.48 12.21
C GLU A 164 -8.32 20.11 12.52
N LEU A 165 -7.13 20.11 13.11
CA LEU A 165 -6.37 18.91 13.42
C LEU A 165 -6.32 18.63 14.92
N VAL A 166 -6.19 17.35 15.25
CA VAL A 166 -5.92 16.89 16.60
C VAL A 166 -4.54 16.23 16.62
N SER A 167 -3.68 16.70 17.52
CA SER A 167 -2.36 16.12 17.77
C SER A 167 -2.43 14.96 18.74
N SER A 168 -1.70 13.87 18.46
CA SER A 168 -1.59 12.73 19.36
C SER A 168 -1.02 13.16 20.73
N PRO A 169 -1.65 12.74 21.86
CA PRO A 169 -1.12 13.00 23.20
C PRO A 169 0.29 12.45 23.43
N LYS A 170 0.71 11.45 22.64
CA LYS A 170 2.04 10.83 22.71
C LYS A 170 3.10 11.56 21.89
N ASN A 171 2.74 12.54 21.06
CA ASN A 171 3.70 13.29 20.25
C ASN A 171 4.83 13.96 21.07
N PRO A 172 4.58 14.52 22.27
CA PRO A 172 5.65 15.08 23.10
C PRO A 172 6.68 14.07 23.59
N GLU A 173 6.31 12.78 23.64
CA GLU A 173 7.15 11.68 24.13
C GLU A 173 7.89 10.97 22.98
N ARG A 174 7.60 11.29 21.72
CA ARG A 174 8.24 10.67 20.57
C ARG A 174 9.66 11.19 20.40
N GLU A 175 10.62 10.27 20.35
CA GLU A 175 12.03 10.59 20.07
C GLU A 175 12.25 10.98 18.60
N GLU A 176 11.43 10.44 17.70
CA GLU A 176 11.48 10.76 16.27
C GLU A 176 10.63 11.99 15.95
N PRO A 177 11.07 12.87 15.02
CA PRO A 177 10.35 14.10 14.65
C PRO A 177 9.11 13.82 13.78
N ARG A 178 8.55 12.61 13.86
CA ARG A 178 7.41 12.12 13.09
C ARG A 178 6.18 12.09 14.00
N TYR A 179 5.33 13.07 13.82
CA TYR A 179 4.18 13.32 14.68
C TYR A 179 2.90 12.81 14.04
N LEU A 180 2.00 12.29 14.87
CA LEU A 180 0.72 11.71 14.44
C LEU A 180 -0.41 12.72 14.64
N TYR A 181 -1.23 12.88 13.62
CA TYR A 181 -2.39 13.78 13.58
C TYR A 181 -3.61 13.07 12.98
N TRP A 182 -4.78 13.65 13.17
CA TRP A 182 -6.03 13.29 12.50
C TRP A 182 -6.96 14.51 12.40
N LEU A 183 -7.93 14.44 11.51
CA LEU A 183 -8.97 15.46 11.38
C LEU A 183 -9.89 15.40 12.60
N LYS A 184 -10.30 16.55 13.11
CA LYS A 184 -11.25 16.60 14.23
C LYS A 184 -12.61 15.98 13.86
N GLU A 185 -13.03 16.12 12.61
CA GLU A 185 -14.30 15.59 12.09
C GLU A 185 -14.20 14.11 11.69
N ASP A 186 -12.99 13.60 11.45
CA ASP A 186 -12.73 12.23 11.01
C ASP A 186 -11.52 11.64 11.77
N PRO A 187 -11.74 11.13 13.00
CA PRO A 187 -10.66 10.62 13.85
C PRO A 187 -9.99 9.33 13.37
N ASP A 188 -10.63 8.62 12.45
CA ASP A 188 -10.14 7.36 11.90
C ASP A 188 -9.11 7.61 10.79
N LEU A 189 -9.22 8.75 10.09
CA LEU A 189 -8.23 9.18 9.12
C LEU A 189 -6.97 9.77 9.78
N ARG A 190 -6.06 8.88 10.16
CA ARG A 190 -4.78 9.23 10.79
C ARG A 190 -3.68 9.42 9.76
N PHE A 191 -2.81 10.40 10.01
CA PHE A 191 -1.68 10.70 9.14
C PHE A 191 -0.50 11.26 9.94
N GLN A 192 0.67 11.30 9.32
CA GLN A 192 1.92 11.74 9.90
C GLN A 192 2.40 13.06 9.29
N ALA A 193 3.08 13.86 10.10
CA ALA A 193 3.88 14.97 9.60
C ALA A 193 5.15 15.19 10.39
N ILE A 194 6.16 15.70 9.70
CA ILE A 194 7.47 16.08 10.21
C ILE A 194 7.62 17.58 9.99
N CYS A 195 7.99 18.31 11.05
CA CYS A 195 8.39 19.71 10.92
C CYS A 195 9.79 19.76 10.32
N GLN A 196 9.94 20.24 9.09
CA GLN A 196 11.21 20.22 8.37
C GLN A 196 11.29 21.32 7.31
N GLY A 197 12.44 21.98 7.26
CA GLY A 197 12.72 23.03 6.28
C GLY A 197 12.21 24.39 6.70
N GLU A 198 12.54 25.40 5.90
CA GLU A 198 12.05 26.76 6.10
C GLU A 198 10.65 26.92 5.48
N ARG A 199 9.80 27.69 6.15
CA ARG A 199 8.49 28.06 5.65
C ARG A 199 8.64 29.17 4.61
N THR A 200 8.41 28.84 3.34
CA THR A 200 8.53 29.76 2.20
C THR A 200 7.18 30.07 1.54
N GLY A 201 6.15 29.28 1.84
CA GLY A 201 4.77 29.41 1.35
C GLY A 201 3.91 28.18 1.72
N PRO A 202 2.69 28.05 1.18
CA PRO A 202 1.86 26.87 1.35
C PRO A 202 2.58 25.59 0.88
N GLY A 203 2.40 24.49 1.60
CA GLY A 203 3.04 23.20 1.31
C GLY A 203 4.52 23.12 1.71
N SER A 204 5.06 24.11 2.43
CA SER A 204 6.47 24.15 2.85
C SER A 204 6.64 24.25 4.38
N GLY A 205 7.84 23.93 4.88
CA GLY A 205 8.13 23.88 6.32
C GLY A 205 7.75 22.55 6.99
N TYR A 206 7.06 21.67 6.29
CA TYR A 206 6.76 20.32 6.77
C TYR A 206 6.84 19.30 5.65
N ARG A 207 6.96 18.03 6.03
CA ARG A 207 6.68 16.88 5.17
C ARG A 207 5.52 16.11 5.78
N THR A 208 4.52 15.76 4.97
CA THR A 208 3.33 15.06 5.45
C THR A 208 2.83 14.05 4.41
N ASN A 209 2.11 13.04 4.89
CA ASN A 209 1.31 12.13 4.06
C ASN A 209 -0.21 12.44 4.18
N TYR A 210 -0.58 13.63 4.66
CA TYR A 210 -1.97 14.06 4.79
C TYR A 210 -2.77 13.94 3.48
N THR A 211 -2.22 14.45 2.38
CA THR A 211 -2.91 14.41 1.07
C THR A 211 -3.02 12.99 0.53
N LEU A 212 -2.06 12.11 0.88
CA LEU A 212 -2.18 10.68 0.62
C LEU A 212 -3.25 10.01 1.48
N ALA A 213 -3.46 10.44 2.72
CA ALA A 213 -4.55 9.96 3.56
C ALA A 213 -5.91 10.35 2.97
N GLN A 214 -6.05 11.61 2.52
CA GLN A 214 -7.27 12.07 1.84
C GLN A 214 -7.54 11.27 0.57
N PHE A 215 -6.50 11.02 -0.24
CA PHE A 215 -6.61 10.18 -1.42
C PHE A 215 -7.02 8.74 -1.06
N TYR A 216 -6.41 8.13 -0.05
CA TYR A 216 -6.78 6.80 0.45
C TYR A 216 -8.25 6.71 0.81
N ARG A 217 -8.75 7.69 1.58
CA ARG A 217 -10.17 7.75 1.96
C ARG A 217 -11.06 7.79 0.72
N ALA A 218 -10.76 8.68 -0.22
CA ALA A 218 -11.57 8.84 -1.44
C ALA A 218 -11.56 7.58 -2.32
N MET A 219 -10.42 6.92 -2.47
CA MET A 219 -10.32 5.67 -3.24
C MET A 219 -11.04 4.51 -2.57
N ARG A 220 -11.04 4.45 -1.24
CA ARG A 220 -11.81 3.46 -0.47
C ARG A 220 -13.32 3.69 -0.61
N GLU A 221 -13.77 4.94 -0.60
CA GLU A 221 -15.17 5.28 -0.86
C GLU A 221 -15.57 4.93 -2.31
N PHE A 222 -14.71 5.26 -3.28
CA PHE A 222 -14.92 4.90 -4.68
C PHE A 222 -15.07 3.38 -4.86
N SER A 223 -14.20 2.58 -4.25
CA SER A 223 -14.23 1.11 -4.41
C SER A 223 -15.50 0.47 -3.84
N GLN A 224 -16.14 1.08 -2.83
CA GLN A 224 -17.43 0.60 -2.31
C GLN A 224 -18.56 0.68 -3.33
N ALA A 225 -18.48 1.62 -4.29
CA ALA A 225 -19.44 1.73 -5.39
C ALA A 225 -19.21 0.67 -6.49
N TRP A 226 -18.05 0.01 -6.49
CA TRP A 226 -17.62 -0.95 -7.51
C TRP A 226 -17.19 -2.30 -6.90
N PRO A 227 -18.12 -3.05 -6.26
CA PRO A 227 -17.78 -4.28 -5.56
C PRO A 227 -17.22 -5.39 -6.47
N ASP A 228 -17.54 -5.35 -7.77
CA ASP A 228 -17.02 -6.29 -8.77
C ASP A 228 -15.59 -5.97 -9.22
N CYS A 229 -15.07 -4.80 -8.85
CA CYS A 229 -13.72 -4.34 -9.13
C CYS A 229 -12.97 -4.12 -7.80
N PRO A 230 -12.62 -5.18 -7.05
CA PRO A 230 -12.06 -5.01 -5.71
C PRO A 230 -10.75 -4.23 -5.75
N LEU A 231 -10.64 -3.29 -4.81
CA LEU A 231 -9.44 -2.49 -4.57
C LEU A 231 -8.57 -3.17 -3.52
N TRP A 232 -7.32 -3.42 -3.87
CA TRP A 232 -6.27 -3.85 -2.97
C TRP A 232 -5.30 -2.71 -2.75
N PHE A 233 -4.85 -2.58 -1.50
CA PHE A 233 -3.80 -1.64 -1.11
C PHE A 233 -2.52 -2.43 -0.83
N ASP A 234 -1.40 -1.72 -0.67
CA ASP A 234 -0.23 -2.30 -0.06
C ASP A 234 -0.55 -2.82 1.36
N LEU A 235 -0.67 -4.14 1.48
CA LEU A 235 -0.98 -4.85 2.71
C LEU A 235 0.13 -4.73 3.76
N GLU A 236 1.33 -4.30 3.39
CA GLU A 236 2.42 -4.05 4.34
C GLU A 236 2.14 -2.81 5.21
N MET A 237 1.23 -1.94 4.77
CA MET A 237 0.87 -0.67 5.42
C MET A 237 -0.58 -0.62 5.94
N THR A 238 -1.36 -1.67 5.69
CA THR A 238 -2.74 -1.83 6.20
C THR A 238 -2.79 -2.97 7.19
N ASP A 239 -3.54 -2.79 8.28
CA ASP A 239 -3.70 -3.86 9.26
C ASP A 239 -4.43 -5.07 8.64
N SER A 240 -4.55 -6.17 9.39
CA SER A 240 -5.21 -7.39 8.91
C SER A 240 -6.70 -7.21 8.55
N LEU A 241 -7.29 -6.04 8.81
CA LEU A 241 -8.65 -5.67 8.44
C LEU A 241 -8.70 -4.76 7.20
N GLY A 242 -7.55 -4.41 6.60
CA GLY A 242 -7.46 -3.50 5.47
C GLY A 242 -7.53 -2.02 5.87
N GLU A 243 -7.45 -1.71 7.17
CA GLU A 243 -7.40 -0.34 7.66
C GLU A 243 -5.94 0.11 7.78
N GLY A 244 -5.55 1.04 6.91
CA GLY A 244 -4.19 1.60 6.76
C GLY A 244 -3.58 2.34 7.95
N ALA A 245 -4.05 2.12 9.17
CA ALA A 245 -3.96 3.16 10.20
C ALA A 245 -3.38 2.72 11.54
N SER A 246 -2.72 1.56 11.67
CA SER A 246 -1.88 1.31 12.85
C SER A 246 -0.56 2.09 12.78
N GLY A 247 -0.64 3.42 12.64
CA GLY A 247 0.53 4.30 12.62
C GLY A 247 0.36 5.63 11.90
N GLY A 248 -0.67 5.81 11.06
CA GLY A 248 -0.86 7.04 10.25
C GLY A 248 -0.01 7.07 8.98
N ALA A 249 0.15 5.92 8.33
CA ALA A 249 0.93 5.78 7.10
C ALA A 249 0.06 5.15 6.00
N PRO A 250 -0.77 5.96 5.31
CA PRO A 250 -1.67 5.49 4.27
C PRO A 250 -0.89 4.87 3.09
N PRO A 251 -1.51 3.93 2.35
CA PRO A 251 -0.88 3.28 1.22
C PRO A 251 -0.67 4.27 0.06
N SER A 252 0.43 4.10 -0.68
CA SER A 252 0.71 4.80 -1.93
C SER A 252 0.39 3.96 -3.16
N LEU A 253 0.19 2.65 -3.02
CA LEU A 253 -0.15 1.75 -4.12
C LEU A 253 -1.64 1.34 -4.05
N TYR A 254 -2.32 1.51 -5.18
CA TYR A 254 -3.74 1.23 -5.37
C TYR A 254 -3.90 0.26 -6.53
N LEU A 255 -4.31 -0.98 -6.25
CA LEU A 255 -4.48 -2.02 -7.27
C LEU A 255 -5.95 -2.40 -7.39
N PHE A 256 -6.57 -2.11 -8.54
CA PHE A 256 -7.90 -2.60 -8.86
C PHE A 256 -7.81 -3.89 -9.67
N GLN A 257 -8.61 -4.87 -9.27
CA GLN A 257 -8.94 -6.00 -10.15
C GLN A 257 -9.95 -5.52 -11.19
N ALA A 258 -9.45 -5.12 -12.34
CA ALA A 258 -10.25 -4.64 -13.46
C ALA A 258 -10.89 -5.84 -14.20
N PRO A 259 -12.19 -5.77 -14.50
CA PRO A 259 -12.82 -6.74 -15.37
C PRO A 259 -12.25 -6.58 -16.80
N LEU A 260 -12.27 -7.67 -17.57
CA LEU A 260 -11.87 -7.65 -18.99
C LEU A 260 -13.02 -7.27 -19.91
N GLU A 261 -14.26 -7.36 -19.43
CA GLU A 261 -15.48 -6.96 -20.14
C GLU A 261 -16.20 -5.87 -19.35
N ASP A 262 -16.99 -5.06 -20.04
CA ASP A 262 -17.80 -3.99 -19.43
C ASP A 262 -17.00 -3.00 -18.54
N THR A 263 -15.68 -2.92 -18.75
CA THR A 263 -14.74 -2.10 -17.98
C THR A 263 -14.91 -0.61 -18.25
N GLU A 264 -15.53 -0.24 -19.37
CA GLU A 264 -15.66 1.16 -19.82
C GLU A 264 -16.29 2.06 -18.76
N ALA A 265 -17.39 1.61 -18.14
CA ALA A 265 -18.10 2.38 -17.13
C ALA A 265 -17.24 2.59 -15.87
N PHE A 266 -16.53 1.55 -15.44
CA PHE A 266 -15.61 1.61 -14.30
C PHE A 266 -14.44 2.55 -14.59
N LEU A 267 -13.78 2.42 -15.73
CA LEU A 267 -12.62 3.23 -16.11
C LEU A 267 -12.98 4.70 -16.28
N HIS A 268 -14.12 4.98 -16.91
CA HIS A 268 -14.61 6.35 -17.02
C HIS A 268 -14.86 6.97 -15.65
N ALA A 269 -15.57 6.25 -14.77
CA ALA A 269 -15.85 6.73 -13.42
C ALA A 269 -14.57 6.89 -12.57
N LEU A 270 -13.60 5.99 -12.73
CA LEU A 270 -12.31 6.07 -12.06
C LEU A 270 -11.53 7.31 -12.51
N GLY A 271 -11.43 7.56 -13.81
CA GLY A 271 -10.75 8.76 -14.31
C GLY A 271 -11.48 10.05 -13.94
N GLU A 272 -12.82 10.08 -13.98
CA GLU A 272 -13.60 11.22 -13.47
C GLU A 272 -13.35 11.48 -11.97
N GLN A 273 -13.27 10.41 -11.16
CA GLN A 273 -12.93 10.51 -9.74
C GLN A 273 -11.53 11.12 -9.57
N LEU A 274 -10.52 10.64 -10.32
CA LEU A 274 -9.16 11.18 -10.25
C LEU A 274 -9.11 12.66 -10.66
N GLU A 275 -9.81 13.05 -11.72
CA GLU A 275 -9.91 14.46 -12.12
C GLU A 275 -10.59 15.33 -11.05
N GLN A 276 -11.67 14.83 -10.45
CA GLN A 276 -12.37 15.55 -9.41
C GLN A 276 -11.45 15.77 -8.21
N LEU A 277 -10.76 14.71 -7.76
CA LEU A 277 -9.78 14.79 -6.67
C LEU A 277 -8.65 15.75 -7.01
N ALA A 278 -8.15 15.73 -8.25
CA ALA A 278 -7.11 16.64 -8.68
C ALA A 278 -7.54 18.11 -8.59
N ARG A 279 -8.83 18.44 -8.69
CA ARG A 279 -9.34 19.83 -8.59
C ARG A 279 -9.52 20.30 -7.14
N GLU A 280 -9.41 19.42 -6.16
CA GLU A 280 -9.56 19.78 -4.74
C GLU A 280 -8.41 20.67 -4.24
N ASP A 281 -8.71 21.63 -3.37
CA ASP A 281 -7.74 22.59 -2.84
C ASP A 281 -6.56 21.91 -2.15
N TRP A 282 -6.81 20.82 -1.41
CA TRP A 282 -5.76 20.06 -0.73
C TRP A 282 -4.84 19.34 -1.73
N TYR A 283 -5.37 18.87 -2.86
CA TYR A 283 -4.58 18.21 -3.90
C TYR A 283 -3.69 19.22 -4.62
N GLN A 284 -4.24 20.40 -4.92
CA GLN A 284 -3.48 21.49 -5.55
C GLN A 284 -2.39 22.06 -4.63
N THR A 285 -2.63 22.09 -3.32
CA THR A 285 -1.66 22.58 -2.34
C THR A 285 -0.45 21.67 -2.21
N LEU A 286 -0.68 20.35 -2.14
CA LEU A 286 0.40 19.36 -2.08
C LEU A 286 -0.06 18.04 -2.75
N PRO A 287 0.22 17.85 -4.05
CA PRO A 287 -0.24 16.68 -4.79
C PRO A 287 0.22 15.37 -4.12
N PRO A 288 -0.68 14.39 -3.90
CA PRO A 288 -0.30 13.09 -3.36
C PRO A 288 0.52 12.29 -4.37
N GLU A 289 1.54 11.61 -3.88
CA GLU A 289 2.34 10.66 -4.64
C GLU A 289 1.75 9.25 -4.48
N TYR A 290 1.25 8.69 -5.59
CA TYR A 290 0.63 7.37 -5.61
C TYR A 290 0.85 6.65 -6.94
N GLN A 291 0.73 5.33 -6.88
CA GLN A 291 0.71 4.44 -8.03
C GLN A 291 -0.65 3.75 -8.12
N LEU A 292 -1.25 3.80 -9.31
CA LEU A 292 -2.50 3.13 -9.64
C LEU A 292 -2.20 1.98 -10.60
N ILE A 293 -2.64 0.77 -10.25
CA ILE A 293 -2.50 -0.44 -11.05
C ILE A 293 -3.89 -0.97 -11.38
N LEU A 294 -4.11 -1.27 -12.66
CA LEU A 294 -5.24 -2.05 -13.13
C LEU A 294 -4.73 -3.44 -13.50
N ALA A 295 -5.21 -4.46 -12.80
CA ALA A 295 -4.78 -5.83 -12.97
C ALA A 295 -5.96 -6.74 -13.26
N HIS A 296 -5.70 -7.85 -13.95
CA HIS A 296 -6.65 -8.94 -14.07
C HIS A 296 -5.98 -10.23 -13.60
N GLY A 297 -6.44 -10.76 -12.46
CA GLY A 297 -5.72 -11.85 -11.82
C GLY A 297 -4.34 -11.39 -11.37
N ASN A 298 -3.30 -12.09 -11.86
CA ASN A 298 -1.91 -11.71 -11.66
C ASN A 298 -1.35 -10.79 -12.78
N ALA A 299 -2.08 -10.63 -13.88
CA ALA A 299 -1.63 -9.82 -15.00
C ALA A 299 -1.79 -8.33 -14.69
N VAL A 300 -0.70 -7.58 -14.65
CA VAL A 300 -0.75 -6.11 -14.59
C VAL A 300 -1.03 -5.59 -15.99
N LEU A 301 -2.24 -5.04 -16.19
CA LEU A 301 -2.72 -4.62 -17.50
C LEU A 301 -2.37 -3.17 -17.81
N TYR A 302 -2.35 -2.34 -16.77
CA TYR A 302 -2.02 -0.93 -16.87
C TYR A 302 -1.47 -0.42 -15.53
N SER A 303 -0.53 0.52 -15.59
CA SER A 303 0.04 1.19 -14.42
C SER A 303 0.17 2.69 -14.70
N TYR A 304 -0.17 3.49 -13.70
CA TYR A 304 -0.05 4.95 -13.71
C TYR A 304 0.66 5.40 -12.43
N SER A 305 1.58 6.36 -12.57
CA SER A 305 2.24 7.02 -11.44
C SER A 305 1.89 8.51 -11.46
N SER A 306 1.45 9.05 -10.33
CA SER A 306 1.10 10.48 -10.23
C SER A 306 2.30 11.42 -10.36
N THR A 307 3.53 10.89 -10.34
CA THR A 307 4.77 11.64 -10.52
C THR A 307 5.27 11.68 -11.96
N GLU A 308 4.74 10.83 -12.85
CA GLU A 308 5.27 10.65 -14.22
C GLU A 308 4.42 11.34 -15.30
N GLY A 309 3.29 11.97 -14.94
CA GLY A 309 2.43 12.64 -15.92
C GLY A 309 1.27 13.41 -15.30
N GLU A 310 0.46 14.02 -16.16
CA GLU A 310 -0.79 14.68 -15.75
C GLU A 310 -1.83 13.64 -15.28
N VAL A 311 -2.80 14.09 -14.50
CA VAL A 311 -3.94 13.26 -14.11
C VAL A 311 -4.80 12.99 -15.33
N LEU A 312 -4.99 11.71 -15.66
CA LEU A 312 -5.73 11.29 -16.85
C LEU A 312 -7.24 11.48 -16.65
N SER A 313 -7.90 12.00 -17.68
CA SER A 313 -9.36 12.02 -17.76
C SER A 313 -9.95 10.61 -17.85
N GLY A 314 -11.26 10.50 -17.58
CA GLY A 314 -12.01 9.24 -17.77
C GLY A 314 -11.82 8.65 -19.18
N GLN A 315 -11.86 9.48 -20.21
CA GLN A 315 -11.65 9.03 -21.59
C GLN A 315 -10.18 8.68 -21.87
N GLU A 316 -9.21 9.47 -21.39
CA GLU A 316 -7.79 9.17 -21.59
C GLU A 316 -7.35 7.89 -20.87
N LEU A 317 -7.87 7.65 -19.65
CA LEU A 317 -7.62 6.42 -18.92
C LEU A 317 -8.20 5.21 -19.66
N LEU A 318 -9.43 5.33 -20.17
CA LEU A 318 -10.06 4.28 -20.99
C LEU A 318 -9.24 4.00 -22.25
N ASP A 319 -8.88 5.04 -23.01
CA ASP A 319 -8.10 4.90 -24.24
C ASP A 319 -6.74 4.27 -23.97
N ALA A 320 -6.05 4.70 -22.90
CA ALA A 320 -4.76 4.16 -22.50
C ALA A 320 -4.87 2.68 -22.08
N TYR A 321 -5.87 2.34 -21.28
CA TYR A 321 -6.12 0.96 -20.86
C TYR A 321 -6.45 0.06 -22.06
N SER A 322 -7.39 0.45 -22.93
CA SER A 322 -7.77 -0.33 -24.11
C SER A 322 -6.62 -0.56 -25.08
N GLN A 323 -5.64 0.35 -25.15
CA GLN A 323 -4.44 0.23 -25.98
C GLN A 323 -3.35 -0.67 -25.38
N GLN A 324 -3.35 -0.95 -24.08
CA GLN A 324 -2.25 -1.68 -23.42
C GLN A 324 -2.70 -3.01 -22.82
N ALA A 325 -3.94 -3.08 -22.31
CA ALA A 325 -4.42 -4.19 -21.51
C ALA A 325 -4.30 -5.54 -22.23
N GLY A 326 -4.72 -5.63 -23.49
CA GLY A 326 -4.65 -6.90 -24.21
C GLY A 326 -3.23 -7.33 -24.59
N LEU A 327 -2.32 -6.39 -24.83
CA LEU A 327 -0.90 -6.72 -25.05
C LEU A 327 -0.25 -7.20 -23.74
N ALA A 328 -0.52 -6.52 -22.63
CA ALA A 328 -0.03 -6.90 -21.32
C ALA A 328 -0.57 -8.28 -20.90
N LEU A 329 -1.86 -8.54 -21.14
CA LEU A 329 -2.47 -9.85 -20.91
C LEU A 329 -1.83 -10.94 -21.79
N LEU A 330 -1.56 -10.65 -23.07
CA LEU A 330 -0.88 -11.60 -23.95
C LEU A 330 0.55 -11.91 -23.46
N GLN A 331 1.29 -10.91 -23.00
CA GLN A 331 2.62 -11.12 -22.43
C GLN A 331 2.56 -11.95 -21.14
N ASP A 332 1.57 -11.70 -20.27
CA ASP A 332 1.33 -12.51 -19.07
C ASP A 332 0.98 -13.97 -19.43
N LEU A 333 0.13 -14.17 -20.43
CA LEU A 333 -0.22 -15.50 -20.91
C LEU A 333 1.01 -16.29 -21.38
N VAL A 334 1.89 -15.64 -22.14
CA VAL A 334 3.13 -16.24 -22.65
C VAL A 334 4.11 -16.55 -21.52
N LEU A 335 4.30 -15.63 -20.57
CA LEU A 335 5.33 -15.74 -19.54
C LEU A 335 4.90 -16.50 -18.29
N GLN A 336 3.74 -16.14 -17.74
CA GLN A 336 3.29 -16.56 -16.41
C GLN A 336 2.30 -17.71 -16.48
N GLN A 337 1.40 -17.71 -17.47
CA GLN A 337 0.39 -18.77 -17.65
C GLN A 337 0.90 -19.95 -18.49
N GLY A 338 2.19 -19.97 -18.82
CA GLY A 338 2.87 -21.14 -19.38
C GLY A 338 2.71 -21.34 -20.88
N VAL A 339 2.00 -20.46 -21.62
CA VAL A 339 1.83 -20.62 -23.09
C VAL A 339 3.18 -20.66 -23.80
N GLY A 340 4.14 -19.84 -23.39
CA GLY A 340 5.48 -19.85 -23.99
C GLY A 340 6.29 -21.10 -23.67
N GLN A 341 5.99 -21.83 -22.58
CA GLN A 341 6.72 -23.04 -22.18
C GLN A 341 6.46 -24.22 -23.13
N TRP A 342 5.40 -24.12 -23.95
CA TRP A 342 5.12 -25.11 -24.99
C TRP A 342 6.07 -25.00 -26.19
N ASP A 343 6.67 -23.83 -26.39
CA ASP A 343 7.53 -23.54 -27.54
C ASP A 343 9.00 -23.37 -27.13
N PHE A 344 9.26 -22.72 -25.98
CA PHE A 344 10.61 -22.34 -25.54
C PHE A 344 11.12 -23.21 -24.40
N ALA A 345 12.41 -23.57 -24.47
CA ALA A 345 13.11 -24.32 -23.43
C ALA A 345 13.35 -23.51 -22.14
N SER A 346 13.49 -22.19 -22.27
CA SER A 346 13.63 -21.26 -21.15
C SER A 346 12.94 -19.94 -21.50
N LEU A 347 12.03 -19.50 -20.64
CA LEU A 347 11.39 -18.19 -20.77
C LEU A 347 12.29 -17.05 -20.29
N GLU A 348 13.31 -17.32 -19.48
CA GLU A 348 14.28 -16.32 -19.01
C GLU A 348 15.21 -15.86 -20.13
N GLU A 349 15.51 -16.77 -21.07
CA GLU A 349 16.33 -16.48 -22.25
C GLU A 349 15.49 -16.02 -23.45
N MET A 350 14.17 -15.95 -23.29
CA MET A 350 13.24 -15.48 -24.31
C MET A 350 13.21 -13.95 -24.33
N ALA A 351 13.21 -13.36 -25.52
CA ALA A 351 13.08 -11.92 -25.73
C ALA A 351 11.83 -11.58 -26.54
N PHE A 352 11.06 -10.60 -26.07
CA PHE A 352 10.04 -9.94 -26.88
C PHE A 352 10.71 -8.96 -27.84
N ALA A 353 10.42 -9.10 -29.13
CA ALA A 353 11.10 -8.29 -30.15
C ALA A 353 10.17 -7.36 -30.90
N ARG A 354 8.92 -7.78 -31.16
CA ARG A 354 7.93 -6.98 -31.87
C ARG A 354 6.57 -7.20 -31.23
N TYR A 355 5.72 -6.20 -31.29
CA TYR A 355 4.34 -6.30 -30.85
C TYR A 355 3.48 -5.29 -31.58
N GLY A 356 2.16 -5.46 -31.52
CA GLY A 356 1.22 -4.51 -32.06
C GLY A 356 -0.18 -5.08 -32.25
N TYR A 357 -0.86 -4.51 -33.24
CA TYR A 357 -2.24 -4.81 -33.59
C TYR A 357 -2.32 -5.33 -35.01
N VAL A 358 -3.01 -6.44 -35.21
CA VAL A 358 -3.15 -7.07 -36.53
C VAL A 358 -4.49 -7.79 -36.63
N THR A 359 -5.01 -7.93 -37.84
CA THR A 359 -6.16 -8.80 -38.09
C THR A 359 -5.64 -10.18 -38.48
N MET A 360 -6.03 -11.20 -37.72
CA MET A 360 -5.68 -12.61 -37.96
C MET A 360 -6.99 -13.40 -38.05
N ALA A 361 -7.16 -14.20 -39.11
CA ALA A 361 -8.39 -14.98 -39.35
C ALA A 361 -9.69 -14.14 -39.24
N GLU A 362 -9.70 -12.95 -39.87
CA GLU A 362 -10.81 -11.98 -39.82
C GLU A 362 -11.14 -11.41 -38.43
N ALA A 363 -10.35 -11.75 -37.41
CA ALA A 363 -10.51 -11.23 -36.05
C ALA A 363 -9.39 -10.23 -35.71
N PRO A 364 -9.71 -9.08 -35.10
CA PRO A 364 -8.68 -8.19 -34.59
C PRO A 364 -7.98 -8.86 -33.40
N CYS A 365 -6.64 -8.78 -33.40
CA CYS A 365 -5.79 -9.43 -32.42
C CYS A 365 -4.69 -8.47 -31.93
N TRP A 366 -4.34 -8.60 -30.65
CA TRP A 366 -3.03 -8.18 -30.15
C TRP A 366 -1.99 -9.21 -30.54
N TRP A 367 -0.79 -8.76 -30.84
CA TRP A 367 0.28 -9.61 -31.34
C TRP A 367 1.60 -9.34 -30.64
N VAL A 368 2.37 -10.39 -30.42
CA VAL A 368 3.77 -10.32 -29.98
C VAL A 368 4.62 -11.37 -30.71
N THR A 369 5.82 -10.98 -31.14
CA THR A 369 6.88 -11.90 -31.59
C THR A 369 7.88 -12.11 -30.47
N CYS A 370 8.15 -13.37 -30.17
CA CYS A 370 9.17 -13.82 -29.22
C CYS A 370 10.30 -14.55 -29.95
N TYR A 371 11.54 -14.34 -29.50
CA TYR A 371 12.70 -15.11 -29.92
C TYR A 371 13.31 -15.82 -28.71
N GLY A 372 13.79 -17.04 -28.91
CA GLY A 372 14.40 -17.82 -27.84
C GLY A 372 14.91 -19.17 -28.34
N TRP A 373 15.31 -20.02 -27.41
CA TRP A 373 15.66 -21.40 -27.72
C TRP A 373 14.43 -22.29 -27.66
N GLY A 374 14.13 -22.99 -28.75
CA GLY A 374 13.06 -23.97 -28.82
C GLY A 374 13.36 -25.21 -27.98
N LEU A 375 12.35 -26.06 -27.77
CA LEU A 375 12.48 -27.29 -26.96
C LEU A 375 13.54 -28.28 -27.48
N SER A 376 13.88 -28.24 -28.77
CA SER A 376 14.97 -29.07 -29.34
C SER A 376 16.34 -28.37 -29.42
N GLY A 377 16.47 -27.17 -28.85
CA GLY A 377 17.73 -26.43 -28.77
C GLY A 377 18.10 -25.62 -30.03
N GLU A 378 17.16 -25.44 -30.95
CA GLU A 378 17.24 -24.51 -32.08
C GLU A 378 16.82 -23.10 -31.67
N HIS A 379 17.29 -22.09 -32.41
CA HIS A 379 16.70 -20.76 -32.28
C HIS A 379 15.33 -20.71 -32.94
N LEU A 380 14.32 -20.33 -32.16
CA LEU A 380 12.93 -20.26 -32.58
C LEU A 380 12.45 -18.81 -32.54
N ALA A 381 11.58 -18.49 -33.50
CA ALA A 381 10.83 -17.24 -33.54
C ALA A 381 9.34 -17.59 -33.58
N MET A 382 8.60 -17.21 -32.55
CA MET A 382 7.17 -17.48 -32.40
C MET A 382 6.37 -16.19 -32.42
N ASN A 383 5.18 -16.26 -33.01
CA ASN A 383 4.19 -15.20 -32.97
C ASN A 383 2.97 -15.66 -32.21
N TYR A 384 2.61 -14.90 -31.18
CA TYR A 384 1.40 -15.12 -30.40
C TYR A 384 0.40 -14.03 -30.74
N TYR A 385 -0.84 -14.43 -31.01
CA TYR A 385 -1.93 -13.53 -31.33
C TYR A 385 -3.10 -13.77 -30.38
N LEU A 386 -3.45 -12.79 -29.56
CA LEU A 386 -4.63 -12.84 -28.69
C LEU A 386 -5.79 -12.11 -29.37
N ARG A 387 -6.92 -12.79 -29.57
CA ARG A 387 -8.13 -12.15 -30.09
C ARG A 387 -8.66 -11.09 -29.14
N GLN A 388 -9.19 -10.00 -29.69
CA GLN A 388 -9.77 -8.91 -28.89
C GLN A 388 -11.00 -9.29 -28.07
N ASP A 389 -11.74 -10.32 -28.50
CA ASP A 389 -12.86 -10.88 -27.75
C ASP A 389 -12.44 -11.90 -26.68
N LEU A 390 -11.12 -12.11 -26.49
CA LEU A 390 -10.54 -12.98 -25.48
C LEU A 390 -11.04 -14.43 -25.55
N THR A 391 -11.34 -14.90 -26.77
CA THR A 391 -11.80 -16.27 -27.01
C THR A 391 -10.68 -17.23 -27.39
N ALA A 392 -9.62 -16.73 -28.03
CA ALA A 392 -8.54 -17.58 -28.50
C ALA A 392 -7.16 -16.89 -28.52
N VAL A 393 -6.13 -17.72 -28.40
CA VAL A 393 -4.73 -17.39 -28.69
C VAL A 393 -4.24 -18.25 -29.84
N TYR A 394 -3.60 -17.64 -30.83
CA TYR A 394 -2.93 -18.33 -31.94
C TYR A 394 -1.42 -18.32 -31.74
N CYS A 395 -0.79 -19.49 -31.76
CA CYS A 395 0.65 -19.68 -31.64
C CYS A 395 1.20 -20.14 -33.00
N ILE A 396 1.93 -19.26 -33.69
CA ILE A 396 2.37 -19.48 -35.08
C ILE A 396 3.87 -19.21 -35.21
N PRO A 397 4.68 -20.19 -35.63
CA PRO A 397 6.09 -19.97 -35.94
C PRO A 397 6.28 -18.88 -37.02
N GLU A 398 7.29 -18.02 -36.89
CA GLU A 398 7.55 -16.91 -37.83
C GLU A 398 7.61 -17.39 -39.30
N GLY A 399 8.21 -18.55 -39.55
CA GLY A 399 8.32 -19.13 -40.89
C GLY A 399 6.99 -19.63 -41.48
N GLN A 400 5.93 -19.70 -40.68
CA GLN A 400 4.59 -20.18 -41.05
C GLN A 400 3.53 -19.08 -40.95
N VAL A 401 3.92 -17.84 -40.66
CA VAL A 401 2.99 -16.71 -40.68
C VAL A 401 2.47 -16.54 -42.13
N PRO A 402 1.15 -16.56 -42.35
CA PRO A 402 0.56 -16.63 -43.68
C PRO A 402 0.83 -15.33 -44.44
N GLN A 403 1.15 -15.45 -45.73
CA GLN A 403 1.38 -14.30 -46.61
C GLN A 403 0.25 -14.20 -47.65
N GLY A 404 -0.72 -13.33 -47.40
CA GLY A 404 -1.85 -13.13 -48.31
C GLY A 404 -3.00 -14.10 -48.01
N GLU A 405 -3.38 -14.94 -48.98
CA GLU A 405 -4.54 -15.87 -48.90
C GLU A 405 -4.16 -17.27 -48.39
N ASP A 406 -2.99 -17.44 -47.80
CA ASP A 406 -2.54 -18.74 -47.28
C ASP A 406 -3.47 -19.24 -46.16
N VAL A 407 -3.92 -20.48 -46.29
CA VAL A 407 -4.76 -21.15 -45.29
C VAL A 407 -3.85 -21.81 -44.25
N LEU A 408 -4.02 -21.42 -42.99
CA LEU A 408 -3.39 -22.07 -41.84
C LEU A 408 -4.31 -23.15 -41.28
N ASP A 409 -3.81 -24.38 -41.20
CA ASP A 409 -4.45 -25.46 -40.46
C ASP A 409 -4.06 -25.35 -38.98
N LEU A 410 -4.95 -24.76 -38.19
CA LEU A 410 -4.79 -24.59 -36.74
C LEU A 410 -5.60 -25.65 -35.98
N THR A 411 -4.99 -26.27 -34.98
CA THR A 411 -5.68 -27.19 -34.06
C THR A 411 -5.70 -26.62 -32.65
N CYS A 412 -6.85 -26.72 -31.99
CA CYS A 412 -6.97 -26.38 -30.57
C CYS A 412 -6.21 -27.44 -29.75
N THR A 413 -5.11 -27.01 -29.15
CA THR A 413 -4.21 -27.87 -28.36
C THR A 413 -4.65 -27.89 -26.90
N GLU A 414 -5.08 -26.74 -26.38
CA GLU A 414 -5.40 -26.58 -24.97
C GLU A 414 -6.49 -25.52 -24.73
N THR A 415 -7.09 -25.52 -23.54
CA THR A 415 -8.04 -24.48 -23.12
C THR A 415 -7.67 -23.97 -21.74
N LEU A 416 -7.22 -22.72 -21.69
CA LEU A 416 -6.89 -22.02 -20.46
C LEU A 416 -8.16 -21.46 -19.82
N LYS A 417 -8.15 -21.34 -18.49
CA LYS A 417 -9.22 -20.69 -17.73
C LYS A 417 -8.65 -19.43 -17.08
N LEU A 418 -9.15 -18.27 -17.47
CA LEU A 418 -8.79 -16.98 -16.86
C LEU A 418 -9.45 -16.85 -15.49
N ASP A 419 -8.96 -15.92 -14.67
CA ASP A 419 -9.46 -15.70 -13.31
C ASP A 419 -10.91 -15.18 -13.28
N CYS A 420 -11.37 -14.49 -14.33
CA CYS A 420 -12.80 -14.20 -14.54
C CYS A 420 -13.66 -15.45 -14.84
N GLY A 421 -13.07 -16.62 -14.98
CA GLY A 421 -13.74 -17.87 -15.34
C GLY A 421 -13.90 -18.10 -16.84
N ARG A 422 -13.47 -17.15 -17.68
CA ARG A 422 -13.51 -17.28 -19.15
C ARG A 422 -12.58 -18.39 -19.63
N ARG A 423 -12.99 -19.05 -20.71
CA ARG A 423 -12.19 -20.07 -21.39
C ARG A 423 -11.51 -19.46 -22.60
N LEU A 424 -10.20 -19.63 -22.68
CA LEU A 424 -9.36 -19.15 -23.76
C LEU A 424 -8.78 -20.37 -24.48
N GLU A 425 -9.15 -20.55 -25.74
CA GLU A 425 -8.69 -21.68 -26.55
C GLU A 425 -7.34 -21.36 -27.16
N VAL A 426 -6.37 -22.27 -27.03
CA VAL A 426 -5.05 -22.08 -27.63
C VAL A 426 -4.88 -22.97 -28.84
N TYR A 427 -4.54 -22.33 -29.96
CA TYR A 427 -4.43 -22.93 -31.27
C TYR A 427 -2.99 -22.89 -31.75
N CYS A 428 -2.46 -24.05 -32.14
CA CYS A 428 -1.13 -24.18 -32.73
C CYS A 428 -1.23 -24.67 -34.18
N VAL A 429 -0.19 -24.38 -34.98
CA VAL A 429 -0.04 -24.95 -36.32
C VAL A 429 0.27 -26.44 -36.22
N VAL A 430 -0.35 -27.25 -37.09
CA VAL A 430 -0.17 -28.71 -37.15
C VAL A 430 0.99 -29.13 -38.04
#